data_AF-A0A839U9T4-F1
#
_entry.id   AF-A0A839U9T4-F1
#
_cell.length_a   1.000
_cell.length_b   1.000
_cell.length_c   1.000
_cell.angle_alpha   90.00
_cell.angle_beta   90.00
_cell.angle_gamma   90.00
#
_symmetry.space_group_name_H-M   'P 1'
#
loop_
_entity.id
_entity.type
_entity.pdbx_description
1 polymer ?
#
loop_
_entity_poly.entity_id
_entity_poly.type
_entity_poly.pdbx_seq_one_letter_code
_entity_poly.pdbx_strand_id
1 'polypeptide(L)'
;MTDGVIAFDYHGYSARERLLGHHRKGWSSQSSGWDCTIEKVDFDLLDTAELNQRKMLGPDQYLHDPISRARRFIKRIDHAEAAKRALRTTLSLAVG
;
A
#
# COMPACT_ATOMS: atom_id res chain seq x y z
N MET A 1 2.86 -0.69 2.06
CA MET A 1 4.00 -1.54 2.46
C MET A 1 3.69 -2.99 2.10
N THR A 2 4.69 -3.83 1.81
CA THR A 2 4.51 -5.26 1.54
C THR A 2 5.72 -6.05 1.99
N ASP A 3 5.51 -7.31 2.38
CA ASP A 3 6.56 -8.31 2.64
C ASP A 3 6.85 -9.19 1.41
N GLY A 4 6.24 -8.87 0.26
CA GLY A 4 6.30 -9.67 -0.96
C GLY A 4 5.10 -10.60 -1.17
N VAL A 5 4.33 -10.90 -0.12
CA VAL A 5 3.17 -11.81 -0.18
C VAL A 5 1.87 -11.06 0.09
N ILE A 6 1.83 -10.31 1.18
CA ILE A 6 0.70 -9.46 1.54
C ILE A 6 1.10 -7.99 1.50
N ALA A 7 0.14 -7.14 1.20
CA ALA A 7 0.29 -5.69 1.20
C ALA A 7 -0.59 -5.08 2.28
N PHE A 8 -0.10 -4.00 2.88
CA PHE A 8 -0.82 -3.12 3.79
C PHE A 8 -0.84 -1.70 3.24
N ASP A 9 -2.04 -1.15 3.05
CA ASP A 9 -2.30 0.20 2.59
C ASP A 9 -3.44 0.86 3.41
N TYR A 10 -4.00 1.97 2.93
CA TYR A 10 -5.10 2.65 3.62
C TYR A 10 -6.42 1.85 3.64
N HIS A 11 -6.55 0.81 2.81
CA HIS A 11 -7.66 -0.14 2.86
C HIS A 11 -7.41 -1.29 3.84
N GLY A 12 -6.18 -1.45 4.33
CA GLY A 12 -5.77 -2.50 5.26
C GLY A 12 -4.97 -3.59 4.55
N TYR A 13 -5.16 -4.85 4.96
CA TYR A 13 -4.39 -5.98 4.43
C TYR A 13 -5.05 -6.61 3.21
N SER A 14 -4.23 -6.94 2.21
CA SER A 14 -4.65 -7.70 1.03
C SER A 14 -3.51 -8.57 0.49
N ALA A 15 -3.83 -9.55 -0.34
CA ALA A 15 -2.82 -10.26 -1.13
C ALA A 15 -2.16 -9.27 -2.11
N ARG A 16 -0.83 -9.33 -2.26
CA ARG A 16 -0.08 -8.44 -3.17
C ARG A 16 -0.64 -8.47 -4.58
N GLU A 17 -0.85 -9.66 -5.15
CA GLU A 17 -1.36 -9.80 -6.52
C GLU A 17 -2.77 -9.23 -6.69
N ARG A 18 -3.61 -9.35 -5.66
CA ARG A 18 -4.95 -8.76 -5.68
C ARG A 18 -4.87 -7.22 -5.70
N LEU A 19 -3.97 -6.63 -4.92
CA LEU A 19 -3.76 -5.18 -4.92
C LEU A 19 -3.27 -4.70 -6.30
N LEU A 20 -2.28 -5.38 -6.88
CA LEU A 20 -1.73 -5.05 -8.19
C LEU A 20 -2.78 -5.22 -9.31
N GLY A 21 -3.54 -6.31 -9.29
CA GLY A 21 -4.62 -6.54 -10.23
C GLY A 21 -5.72 -5.48 -10.15
N HIS A 22 -6.05 -5.02 -8.93
CA HIS A 22 -7.00 -3.92 -8.74
C HIS A 22 -6.51 -2.63 -9.41
N HIS A 23 -5.25 -2.25 -9.21
CA HIS A 23 -4.68 -1.05 -9.83
C HIS A 23 -4.59 -1.18 -11.35
N ARG A 24 -4.07 -2.29 -11.88
CA ARG A 24 -4.00 -2.52 -13.34
C ARG A 24 -5.37 -2.40 -13.98
N LYS A 25 -6.40 -3.05 -13.41
CA LYS A 25 -7.78 -2.97 -13.92
C LYS A 25 -8.32 -1.54 -13.89
N GLY A 26 -8.05 -0.80 -12.81
CA GLY A 26 -8.47 0.59 -12.65
C GLY A 26 -7.90 1.47 -13.77
N TRP A 27 -6.58 1.43 -13.96
CA TRP A 27 -5.90 2.28 -14.94
C TRP A 27 -6.14 1.86 -16.38
N SER A 28 -6.14 0.55 -16.68
CA SER A 28 -6.37 0.07 -18.04
C SER A 28 -7.78 0.37 -18.55
N SER A 29 -8.77 0.48 -17.64
CA SER A 29 -10.14 0.89 -18.00
C SER A 29 -10.24 2.36 -18.44
N GLN A 30 -9.28 3.19 -18.05
CA GLN A 30 -9.24 4.62 -18.40
C GLN A 30 -8.19 4.92 -19.49
N SER A 31 -7.27 3.99 -19.75
CA SER A 31 -6.17 4.16 -20.69
C SER A 31 -5.77 2.81 -21.26
N SER A 32 -6.15 2.57 -22.52
CA SER A 32 -5.86 1.30 -23.22
C SER A 32 -4.35 1.05 -23.28
N GLY A 33 -3.93 -0.18 -22.96
CA GLY A 33 -2.52 -0.58 -22.98
C GLY A 33 -1.70 -0.13 -21.77
N TRP A 34 -2.34 0.47 -20.75
CA TRP A 34 -1.63 0.84 -19.53
C TRP A 34 -1.19 -0.40 -18.73
N ASP A 35 0.08 -0.40 -18.29
CA ASP A 35 0.65 -1.36 -17.35
C ASP A 35 1.56 -0.62 -16.35
N CYS A 36 2.01 -1.33 -15.31
CA CYS A 36 2.92 -0.79 -14.30
C CYS A 36 4.11 -1.69 -14.02
N THR A 37 5.26 -1.04 -13.77
CA THR A 37 6.41 -1.66 -13.12
C THR A 37 6.33 -1.42 -11.61
N ILE A 38 6.92 -2.33 -10.84
CA ILE A 38 6.98 -2.24 -9.38
C ILE A 38 8.43 -2.03 -9.01
N GLU A 39 8.70 -0.94 -8.31
CA GLU A 39 10.03 -0.60 -7.84
C GLU A 39 10.08 -0.66 -6.32
N LYS A 40 11.21 -1.12 -5.79
CA LYS A 40 11.46 -1.06 -4.37
C LYS A 40 11.82 0.38 -4.02
N VAL A 41 11.11 0.95 -3.05
CA VAL A 41 11.49 2.22 -2.45
C VAL A 41 12.76 2.00 -1.62
N ASP A 42 13.81 2.75 -1.95
CA ASP A 42 15.16 2.65 -1.38
C ASP A 42 15.54 3.84 -0.47
N PHE A 43 14.61 4.77 -0.26
CA PHE A 43 14.78 5.96 0.59
C PHE A 43 13.85 5.91 1.81
N ASP A 44 14.13 6.73 2.81
CA ASP A 44 13.31 6.81 4.01
C ASP A 44 11.98 7.54 3.73
N LEU A 45 10.87 6.81 3.93
CA LEU A 45 9.51 7.32 3.78
C LEU A 45 9.08 8.29 4.90
N LEU A 46 9.93 8.51 5.90
CA LEU A 46 9.73 9.48 6.97
C LEU A 46 10.67 10.69 6.87
N ASP A 47 11.63 10.68 5.94
CA ASP A 47 12.54 11.80 5.72
C ASP A 47 11.95 12.81 4.73
N THR A 48 11.71 14.02 5.21
CA THR A 48 11.11 15.11 4.42
C THR A 48 12.00 15.54 3.25
N ALA A 49 13.33 15.50 3.38
CA ALA A 49 14.23 15.88 2.30
C ALA A 49 14.20 14.84 1.16
N GLU A 50 14.27 13.55 1.49
CA GLU A 50 14.17 12.44 0.53
C GLU A 50 12.82 12.43 -0.20
N LEU A 51 11.73 12.73 0.52
CA LEU A 51 10.39 12.85 -0.06
C LEU A 51 10.28 14.07 -0.99
N ASN A 52 10.79 15.24 -0.58
CA ASN A 52 10.77 16.46 -1.38
C ASN A 52 11.53 16.29 -2.70
N GLN A 53 12.70 15.63 -2.69
CA GLN A 53 13.47 15.34 -3.91
C GLN A 53 12.66 14.54 -4.94
N ARG A 54 11.67 13.79 -4.49
CA ARG A 54 10.78 12.95 -5.31
C ARG A 54 9.38 13.55 -5.47
N LYS A 55 9.21 14.84 -5.16
CA LYS A 55 7.94 15.59 -5.25
C LYS A 55 6.81 15.01 -4.39
N MET A 56 7.17 14.43 -3.25
CA MET A 56 6.24 13.92 -2.24
C MET A 56 6.29 14.81 -1.00
N LEU A 57 5.16 14.95 -0.30
CA LEU A 57 5.09 15.71 0.94
C LEU A 57 5.67 14.90 2.11
N GLY A 58 6.57 15.53 2.86
CA GLY A 58 7.05 15.07 4.15
C GLY A 58 5.97 15.06 5.24
N PRO A 59 6.15 14.27 6.32
CA PRO A 59 5.19 14.19 7.41
C PRO A 59 4.85 15.54 8.06
N ASP A 60 5.81 16.46 8.12
CA ASP A 60 5.69 17.81 8.69
C ASP A 60 5.04 18.84 7.74
N GLN A 61 4.84 18.49 6.48
CA GLN A 61 4.28 19.38 5.44
C GLN A 61 2.76 19.23 5.26
N TYR A 62 2.10 18.36 6.03
CA TYR A 62 0.64 18.23 6.00
C TYR A 62 -0.06 19.33 6.80
N LEU A 63 -1.27 19.74 6.36
CA LEU A 63 -2.08 20.81 6.97
C LEU A 63 -2.44 20.57 8.47
N HIS A 64 -2.26 19.36 8.98
CA HIS A 64 -2.45 18.96 10.38
C HIS A 64 -1.48 17.83 10.75
N ASP A 65 -1.23 17.62 12.05
CA ASP A 65 -0.42 16.48 12.55
C ASP A 65 -0.96 15.13 12.01
N PRO A 66 -0.29 14.51 11.03
CA PRO A 66 -0.76 13.27 10.46
C PRO A 66 -0.56 12.08 11.41
N ILE A 67 0.28 12.21 12.43
CA ILE A 67 0.63 11.13 13.36
C ILE A 67 -0.62 10.68 14.13
N SER A 68 -1.39 11.63 14.65
CA SER A 68 -2.62 11.33 15.40
C SER A 68 -3.65 10.57 14.54
N ARG A 69 -3.79 10.94 13.27
CA ARG A 69 -4.65 10.25 12.31
C ARG A 69 -4.13 8.85 11.98
N ALA A 70 -2.82 8.72 11.72
CA ALA A 70 -2.17 7.44 11.46
C ALA A 70 -2.32 6.48 12.64
N ARG A 71 -2.08 6.94 13.87
CA ARG A 71 -2.28 6.15 15.10
C ARG A 71 -3.71 5.64 15.23
N ARG A 72 -4.71 6.49 14.99
CA ARG A 72 -6.13 6.09 15.03
C ARG A 72 -6.44 5.04 13.96
N PHE A 73 -5.92 5.23 12.76
CA PHE A 73 -6.08 4.28 11.67
C PHE A 73 -5.48 2.91 12.00
N ILE A 74 -4.25 2.88 12.51
CA ILE A 74 -3.56 1.64 12.88
C ILE A 74 -4.36 0.93 13.99
N LYS A 75 -4.72 1.65 15.06
CA LYS A 75 -5.45 1.07 16.21
C LYS A 75 -6.80 0.43 15.89
N ARG A 76 -7.46 0.82 14.80
CA ARG A 76 -8.78 0.27 14.45
C ARG A 76 -8.70 -1.11 13.77
N ILE A 77 -7.50 -1.56 13.37
CA ILE A 77 -7.29 -2.80 12.63
C ILE A 77 -6.79 -3.87 13.59
N ASP A 78 -7.46 -5.02 13.62
CA ASP A 78 -6.84 -6.24 14.15
C ASP A 78 -5.80 -6.73 13.14
N HIS A 79 -4.55 -6.34 13.34
CA HIS A 79 -3.47 -6.59 12.40
C HIS A 79 -3.20 -8.08 12.20
N ALA A 80 -3.29 -8.88 13.26
CA ALA A 80 -3.00 -10.30 13.19
C ALA A 80 -4.08 -11.04 12.39
N GLU A 81 -5.35 -10.79 12.70
CA GLU A 81 -6.45 -11.45 12.00
C GLU A 81 -6.60 -10.95 10.56
N ALA A 82 -6.41 -9.66 10.31
CA ALA A 82 -6.45 -9.11 8.96
C ALA A 82 -5.32 -9.65 8.07
N ALA A 83 -4.10 -9.76 8.60
CA ALA A 83 -2.98 -10.36 7.88
C ALA A 83 -3.22 -11.85 7.57
N LYS A 84 -3.69 -12.64 8.55
CA LYS A 84 -4.07 -14.05 8.35
C LYS A 84 -5.15 -14.21 7.28
N ARG A 85 -6.16 -13.32 7.27
CA ARG A 85 -7.21 -13.33 6.25
C ARG A 85 -6.64 -13.05 4.87
N ALA A 86 -5.78 -12.04 4.73
CA ALA A 86 -5.12 -11.72 3.46
C ALA A 86 -4.26 -12.89 2.95
N LEU A 87 -3.52 -13.54 3.84
CA LEU A 87 -2.70 -14.70 3.52
C LEU A 87 -3.53 -15.90 3.04
N ARG A 88 -4.71 -16.17 3.63
CA ARG A 88 -5.59 -17.23 3.10
C ARG A 88 -6.05 -16.97 1.67
N THR A 89 -6.20 -15.70 1.29
CA THR A 89 -6.58 -15.35 -0.09
C THR A 89 -5.44 -15.59 -1.08
N THR A 90 -4.16 -15.52 -0.68
CA THR A 90 -3.05 -15.87 -1.59
C THR A 90 -3.07 -17.35 -1.95
N LEU A 91 -3.34 -18.23 -0.97
CA LEU A 91 -3.46 -19.67 -1.21
C LEU A 91 -4.60 -20.01 -2.17
N SER A 92 -5.72 -19.28 -2.09
CA SER A 92 -6.84 -19.44 -3.02
C SER A 92 -6.53 -18.94 -4.43
N LEU A 93 -5.64 -17.96 -4.58
CA LEU A 93 -5.20 -17.43 -5.88
C LEU A 93 -4.12 -18.32 -6.53
N ALA A 94 -3.44 -19.16 -5.75
CA ALA A 94 -2.42 -20.09 -6.27
C ALA A 94 -3.01 -21.40 -6.80
N VAL A 95 -4.29 -21.67 -6.53
CA VAL A 95 -4.96 -22.95 -6.85
C VAL A 95 -6.04 -22.79 -7.95
N GLY A 96 -6.31 -21.57 -8.42
CA GLY A 96 -7.26 -21.29 -9.51
C GLY A 96 -6.56 -20.67 -10.71
#